data_AF-A0A0B1SK69-F1
#
_entry.id   AF-A0A0B1SK69-F1
#
_cell.length_a   1.000
_cell.length_b   1.000
_cell.length_c   1.000
_cell.angle_alpha   90.00
_cell.angle_beta   90.00
_cell.angle_gamma   90.00
#
_symmetry.space_group_name_H-M   'P 1'
#
loop_
_entity.id
_entity.type
_entity.pdbx_description
1 polymer ?
#
loop_
_entity_poly.entity_id
_entity_poly.type
_entity_poly.pdbx_seq_one_letter_code
_entity_poly.pdbx_strand_id
1 'polypeptide(L)'
;MLRFKQYSQSRIWTIFVGSKCADPERCHTERRVAKITVNPYYDSCENLGDLAIVELSRNIPEFAATPICMPIAGTKLQKVLKVAGAGLDREFYYKHSA
;
A
#
# COMPACT_ATOMS: atom_id res chain seq x y z
N MET A 1 21.00 10.51 -1.00
CA MET A 1 19.87 11.03 -0.18
C MET A 1 18.73 11.34 -1.14
N LEU A 2 17.66 10.54 -1.15
CA LEU A 2 16.52 10.73 -2.05
C LEU A 2 15.72 11.96 -1.59
N ARG A 3 15.55 12.96 -2.47
CA ARG A 3 14.78 14.18 -2.21
C ARG A 3 13.36 14.03 -2.74
N PHE A 4 12.40 13.79 -1.86
CA PHE A 4 11.00 13.58 -2.26
C PHE A 4 10.23 14.90 -2.47
N LYS A 5 9.33 14.93 -3.46
CA LYS A 5 8.37 16.04 -3.67
C LYS A 5 7.15 15.83 -2.76
N GLN A 6 6.81 16.85 -1.98
CA GLN A 6 5.69 16.83 -1.03
C GLN A 6 4.39 17.26 -1.71
N TYR A 7 3.35 16.42 -1.66
CA TYR A 7 2.01 16.76 -2.14
C TYR A 7 1.09 17.12 -0.97
N SER A 8 0.34 18.22 -1.11
CA SER A 8 -0.41 18.90 -0.04
C SER A 8 -1.85 18.39 0.20
N GLN A 9 -2.37 17.44 -0.60
CA GLN A 9 -3.78 17.04 -0.49
C GLN A 9 -4.02 15.83 0.44
N SER A 10 -3.72 15.96 1.75
CA SER A 10 -3.90 14.89 2.74
C SER A 10 -5.34 14.69 3.27
N ARG A 11 -6.33 15.45 2.78
CA ARG A 11 -7.67 15.51 3.42
C ARG A 11 -8.69 14.45 2.99
N ILE A 12 -8.35 13.51 2.09
CA ILE A 12 -9.36 12.59 1.50
C ILE A 12 -9.04 11.10 1.72
N TRP A 13 -7.87 10.76 2.28
CA TRP A 13 -7.43 9.37 2.36
C TRP A 13 -7.63 8.79 3.76
N THR A 14 -8.33 7.65 3.81
CA THR A 14 -8.46 6.80 4.99
C THR A 14 -7.74 5.48 4.74
N ILE A 15 -6.92 5.06 5.71
CA ILE A 15 -6.18 3.80 5.66
C ILE A 15 -6.77 2.83 6.68
N PHE A 16 -6.95 1.58 6.26
CA PHE A 16 -7.34 0.46 7.13
C PHE A 16 -6.20 -0.54 7.18
N VAL A 17 -5.92 -1.07 8.37
CA VAL A 17 -4.78 -1.98 8.61
C VAL A 17 -5.25 -3.24 9.31
N GLY A 18 -4.64 -4.37 8.98
CA GLY A 18 -5.04 -5.67 9.53
C GLY A 18 -6.39 -6.18 9.02
N SER A 19 -6.91 -5.64 7.90
CA SER A 19 -8.23 -6.04 7.40
C SER A 19 -8.28 -7.46 6.85
N LYS A 20 -9.35 -8.15 7.23
CA LYS A 20 -9.72 -9.50 6.76
C LYS A 20 -11.12 -9.52 6.14
N CYS A 21 -11.77 -8.36 6.00
CA CYS A 21 -13.13 -8.25 5.49
C CYS A 21 -13.16 -7.47 4.17
N ALA A 22 -14.17 -7.73 3.35
CA ALA A 22 -14.37 -7.08 2.06
C ALA A 22 -14.71 -5.59 2.18
N ASP A 23 -15.32 -5.18 3.30
CA ASP A 23 -15.69 -3.79 3.59
C ASP A 23 -14.99 -3.32 4.88
N PRO A 24 -13.75 -2.79 4.77
CA PRO A 24 -12.94 -2.41 5.91
C PRO A 24 -13.57 -1.34 6.82
N GLU A 25 -14.43 -0.47 6.26
CA GLU A 25 -15.12 0.59 7.02
C GLU A 25 -16.02 0.01 8.11
N ARG A 26 -16.59 -1.18 7.88
CA ARG A 26 -17.48 -1.85 8.84
C ARG A 26 -16.75 -2.64 9.90
N CYS A 27 -15.48 -2.98 9.70
CA CYS A 27 -14.79 -3.93 10.55
C CYS A 27 -13.45 -3.44 11.12
N HIS A 28 -12.98 -2.25 10.73
CA HIS A 28 -11.72 -1.66 11.21
C HIS A 28 -11.86 -0.21 11.66
N THR A 29 -10.92 0.20 12.50
CA THR A 29 -10.75 1.61 12.87
C THR A 29 -10.00 2.35 11.76
N GLU A 30 -10.60 3.45 11.31
CA GLU A 30 -10.01 4.37 10.35
C GLU A 30 -8.67 4.97 10.82
N ARG A 31 -7.68 5.03 9.92
CA ARG A 31 -6.41 5.74 10.14
C ARG A 31 -6.31 6.94 9.20
N ARG A 32 -6.21 8.13 9.79
CA ARG A 32 -6.04 9.38 9.04
C ARG A 32 -4.60 9.53 8.54
N VAL A 33 -4.47 10.00 7.31
CA VAL A 33 -3.20 10.32 6.68
C VAL A 33 -2.69 11.69 7.17
N ALA A 34 -1.43 11.76 7.57
CA ALA A 34 -0.72 13.00 7.86
C ALA A 34 -0.11 13.60 6.60
N LYS A 35 0.59 12.76 5.82
CA LYS A 35 1.40 13.20 4.68
C LYS A 35 1.49 12.11 3.63
N ILE A 36 1.53 12.53 2.36
CA ILE A 36 1.84 11.67 1.22
C ILE A 36 3.10 12.20 0.54
N THR A 37 4.04 11.31 0.31
CA THR A 37 5.34 11.60 -0.27
C THR A 37 5.54 10.73 -1.50
N VAL A 38 5.52 11.33 -2.69
CA VAL A 38 5.63 10.62 -3.97
C VAL A 38 7.09 10.53 -4.38
N ASN A 39 7.51 9.41 -4.97
CA ASN A 39 8.84 9.27 -5.55
C ASN A 39 9.12 10.43 -6.52
N PRO A 40 10.21 11.20 -6.33
CA PRO A 40 10.51 12.36 -7.17
C PRO A 40 10.77 12.01 -8.65
N TYR A 41 11.08 10.75 -8.95
CA TYR A 41 11.31 10.23 -10.30
C TYR A 41 10.10 9.49 -10.87
N TYR A 42 8.93 9.64 -10.26
CA TYR A 42 7.70 9.07 -10.81
C TYR A 42 7.41 9.65 -12.20
N ASP A 43 7.24 8.77 -13.17
CA ASP A 43 6.79 9.08 -14.52
C ASP A 43 5.63 8.15 -14.88
N SER A 44 4.43 8.73 -15.03
CA SER A 44 3.21 7.98 -15.36
C SER A 44 3.19 7.47 -16.79
N CYS A 45 3.90 8.12 -17.71
CA CYS A 45 3.93 7.72 -19.11
C CYS A 45 4.80 6.48 -19.30
N GLU A 46 5.94 6.46 -18.60
CA GLU A 46 6.93 5.37 -18.69
C GLU A 46 6.74 4.29 -17.60
N ASN A 47 5.77 4.46 -16.68
CA ASN A 47 5.58 3.64 -15.48
C ASN A 47 6.86 3.49 -14.64
N LEU A 48 7.66 4.56 -14.56
CA LEU A 48 8.92 4.55 -13.83
C LEU A 48 8.70 5.08 -12.42
N GLY A 49 9.38 4.45 -11.46
CA GLY A 49 9.43 4.93 -10.09
C GLY A 49 8.07 4.97 -9.38
N ASP A 50 7.12 4.13 -9.78
CA ASP A 50 5.79 4.02 -9.17
C ASP A 50 5.88 3.56 -7.70
N LEU A 51 6.06 4.53 -6.82
CA LEU A 51 6.26 4.35 -5.39
C LEU A 51 5.85 5.62 -4.65
N ALA A 52 5.11 5.46 -3.55
CA ALA A 52 4.78 6.53 -2.63
C ALA A 52 4.87 6.04 -1.18
N ILE A 53 5.12 6.97 -0.26
CA ILE A 53 5.10 6.76 1.19
C ILE A 53 3.92 7.54 1.77
N VAL A 54 3.08 6.84 2.53
CA VAL A 54 1.95 7.43 3.27
C VAL A 54 2.29 7.41 4.75
N GLU A 55 2.36 8.59 5.35
CA GLU A 55 2.55 8.76 6.79
C GLU A 55 1.18 8.90 7.46
N LEU A 56 0.96 8.10 8.51
CA LEU A 56 -0.28 8.16 9.30
C LEU A 56 -0.15 9.22 10.41
N SER A 57 -1.27 9.86 10.72
CA SER A 57 -1.37 10.87 11.80
C SER A 57 -1.07 10.33 13.21
N ARG A 58 -1.15 9.02 13.39
CA ARG A 58 -0.87 8.32 14.64
C ARG A 58 -0.28 6.94 14.33
N ASN A 59 0.61 6.48 15.22
CA ASN A 59 1.18 5.14 15.13
C ASN A 59 0.10 4.06 15.26
N ILE A 60 0.33 2.93 14.58
CA ILE A 60 -0.51 1.74 14.70
C ILE A 60 -0.02 0.96 15.93
N PRO A 61 -0.92 0.56 16.86
CA PRO A 61 -0.52 -0.26 17.99
C PRO A 61 -0.09 -1.65 17.51
N GLU A 62 0.90 -2.26 18.17
CA GLU A 62 1.51 -3.52 17.74
C GLU A 62 0.52 -4.69 17.60
N PHE A 63 -0.54 -4.70 18.41
CA PHE A 63 -1.58 -5.74 18.33
C PHE A 63 -2.45 -5.64 17.07
N ALA A 64 -2.48 -4.49 16.39
CA ALA A 64 -3.36 -4.26 15.24
C ALA A 64 -2.71 -4.66 13.90
N ALA A 65 -1.38 -4.56 13.78
CA ALA A 65 -0.66 -4.97 12.59
C ALA A 65 0.84 -5.16 12.86
N THR A 66 1.47 -6.02 12.06
CA THR A 66 2.93 -6.19 12.02
C THR A 66 3.46 -5.66 10.69
N PRO A 67 4.52 -4.82 10.67
CA PRO A 67 5.10 -4.31 9.44
C PRO A 67 5.80 -5.41 8.62
N ILE A 68 5.87 -5.21 7.29
CA ILE A 68 6.67 -6.05 6.40
C ILE A 68 8.16 -5.67 6.48
N CYS A 69 9.05 -6.65 6.28
CA CYS A 69 10.49 -6.41 6.23
C CYS A 69 10.89 -5.66 4.95
N MET A 70 11.84 -4.73 5.07
CA MET A 70 12.46 -4.08 3.92
C MET A 70 13.57 -4.98 3.35
N PRO A 71 13.63 -5.19 2.02
CA PRO A 71 14.76 -5.90 1.41
C PRO A 71 16.04 -5.07 1.52
N ILE A 72 17.19 -5.74 1.64
CA ILE A 72 18.50 -5.10 1.50
C ILE A 72 18.89 -4.99 0.02
N ALA A 73 19.83 -4.11 -0.30
CA ALA A 73 20.34 -3.97 -1.66
C ALA A 73 20.86 -5.31 -2.19
N GLY A 74 20.45 -5.70 -3.40
CA GLY A 74 20.83 -6.97 -4.00
C GLY A 74 20.12 -8.20 -3.43
N THR A 75 19.05 -8.02 -2.63
CA THR A 75 18.19 -9.15 -2.21
C THR A 75 17.71 -9.93 -3.44
N LYS A 76 18.06 -11.22 -3.51
CA LYS A 76 17.61 -12.09 -4.59
C LYS A 76 16.13 -12.41 -4.40
N LEU A 77 15.36 -12.30 -5.47
CA LEU A 77 13.95 -12.70 -5.47
C LEU A 77 13.84 -14.21 -5.29
N GLN A 78 12.86 -14.62 -4.49
CA GLN A 78 12.50 -16.02 -4.34
C GLN A 78 11.86 -16.54 -5.63
N LYS A 79 11.95 -17.86 -5.86
CA LYS A 79 11.34 -18.50 -7.05
C LYS A 79 9.81 -18.37 -7.06
N VAL A 80 9.20 -18.30 -5.87
CA VAL A 80 7.75 -18.17 -5.71
C VAL A 80 7.48 -16.96 -4.83
N LEU A 81 6.63 -16.05 -5.33
CA LEU A 81 6.18 -14.87 -4.62
C LEU A 81 4.71 -15.03 -4.24
N LYS A 82 4.29 -14.37 -3.16
CA LYS A 82 2.89 -14.30 -2.72
C LYS A 82 2.38 -12.88 -2.91
N VAL A 83 1.17 -12.76 -3.44
CA VAL A 83 0.47 -11.49 -3.64
C VAL A 83 -0.85 -11.56 -2.89
N ALA A 84 -1.26 -10.46 -2.28
CA ALA A 84 -2.55 -10.32 -1.60
C ALA A 84 -3.16 -8.97 -1.97
N GLY A 85 -4.48 -8.95 -2.17
CA GLY A 85 -5.24 -7.75 -2.49
C GLY A 85 -6.74 -8.02 -2.46
N ALA A 86 -7.54 -6.96 -2.39
CA ALA A 86 -9.01 -7.02 -2.45
C ALA A 86 -9.56 -6.61 -3.83
N GLY A 87 -8.68 -6.43 -4.82
CA GLY A 87 -9.05 -6.12 -6.20
C GLY A 87 -9.58 -7.34 -6.95
N LEU A 88 -10.04 -7.11 -8.19
CA LEU A 88 -10.46 -8.19 -9.08
C LEU A 88 -9.26 -9.03 -9.52
N ASP A 89 -9.25 -10.30 -9.13
CA ASP A 89 -8.38 -11.30 -9.74
C ASP A 89 -8.99 -11.77 -11.05
N ARG A 90 -8.39 -11.35 -12.18
CA ARG A 90 -8.87 -11.69 -13.52
C ARG A 90 -8.86 -13.20 -13.78
N GLU A 91 -7.89 -13.95 -13.26
CA GLU A 91 -7.84 -15.41 -13.49
C GLU A 91 -8.93 -16.15 -12.70
N PHE A 92 -9.25 -15.67 -11.51
CA PHE A 92 -10.36 -16.22 -10.71
C PHE A 92 -11.73 -15.89 -11.33
N TYR A 93 -11.91 -14.66 -11.81
CA TYR A 93 -13.17 -14.18 -12.39
C TYR A 93 -13.58 -14.97 -13.63
N TYR A 94 -12.66 -15.24 -14.57
CA TYR A 94 -13.00 -16.00 -15.78
C TYR A 94 -13.21 -17.50 -15.54
N LYS A 95 -12.65 -18.08 -14.47
CA LYS A 95 -12.82 -19.51 -14.14
C LYS A 95 -14.13 -19.84 -13.40
N HIS A 96 -14.81 -18.86 -12.83
CA HIS A 96 -16.01 -19.08 -12.00
C HIS A 96 -17.24 -18.32 -12.49
N SER A 97 -17.17 -17.75 -13.71
CA SER A 97 -18.28 -17.04 -14.36
C SER A 97 -18.75 -17.73 -15.66
N ALA A 98 -18.42 -19.02 -15.83
CA ALA A 98 -18.86 -19.87 -16.94
C ALA A 98 -19.71 -21.02 -16.42
#